data_AF-A0A959PPZ3-F1
#
_entry.id   AF-A0A959PPZ3-F1
#
_cell.length_a   1.000
_cell.length_b   1.000
_cell.length_c   1.000
_cell.angle_alpha   90.00
_cell.angle_beta   90.00
_cell.angle_gamma   90.00
#
_symmetry.space_group_name_H-M   'P 1'
#
loop_
_entity.id
_entity.type
_entity.pdbx_description
1 polymer ?
#
loop_
_entity_poly.entity_id
_entity_poly.type
_entity_poly.pdbx_seq_one_letter_code
_entity_poly.pdbx_strand_id
1 'polypeptide(L)'
;MKASNKPGQQPGTGLQWRRIMLNKYTLTFLAFLLWMVFFDQNRISRQWMLSDTIYNLNEEKEDYGKKINEVKGDIYDLERNKEKFAREKYYLHQKGEEVFIMKDDKKKEKTRTQ
;
A
#
# COMPACT_ATOMS: atom_id res chain seq x y z
N MET A 1 81.13 -2.74 -26.07
CA MET A 1 80.30 -3.96 -25.98
C MET A 1 79.11 -3.63 -25.06
N LYS A 2 77.91 -3.32 -25.62
CA LYS A 2 76.66 -4.12 -25.55
C LYS A 2 76.36 -4.64 -24.12
N ALA A 3 75.22 -4.40 -23.46
CA ALA A 3 73.89 -4.01 -23.90
C ALA A 3 73.11 -3.31 -22.76
N SER A 4 72.31 -2.31 -23.11
CA SER A 4 71.26 -1.73 -22.24
C SER A 4 70.05 -2.67 -22.24
N ASN A 5 69.67 -3.20 -21.07
CA ASN A 5 68.41 -3.92 -20.91
C ASN A 5 67.39 -3.01 -20.19
N LYS A 6 66.38 -2.53 -20.92
CA LYS A 6 65.25 -1.74 -20.38
C LYS A 6 64.06 -2.69 -20.16
N PRO A 7 63.44 -2.74 -18.97
CA PRO A 7 62.20 -3.48 -18.78
C PRO A 7 60.99 -2.61 -19.17
N GLY A 8 59.99 -3.24 -19.80
CA GLY A 8 58.61 -2.76 -19.79
C GLY A 8 58.18 -1.89 -20.96
N GLN A 9 57.65 -2.51 -22.01
CA GLN A 9 56.66 -1.88 -22.89
C GLN A 9 55.51 -2.86 -23.11
N GLN A 10 54.37 -2.60 -22.48
CA GLN A 10 53.08 -3.19 -22.82
C GLN A 10 52.40 -2.29 -23.86
N PRO A 11 51.88 -2.80 -24.99
CA PRO A 11 51.19 -1.96 -25.97
C PRO A 11 49.83 -1.52 -25.43
N GLY A 12 49.57 -0.21 -25.48
CA GLY A 12 48.34 0.41 -25.01
C GLY A 12 47.10 -0.12 -25.73
N THR A 13 46.11 -0.55 -24.95
CA THR A 13 44.82 -1.12 -25.38
C THR A 13 43.84 -0.07 -25.96
N GLY A 14 44.34 1.06 -26.50
CA GLY A 14 43.53 2.24 -26.78
C GLY A 14 42.59 2.18 -28.00
N LEU A 15 42.82 1.27 -28.96
CA LEU A 15 42.03 1.23 -30.21
C LEU A 15 41.02 0.08 -30.30
N GLN A 16 41.17 -0.97 -29.50
CA GLN A 16 40.36 -2.19 -29.65
C GLN A 16 38.91 -2.01 -29.15
N TRP A 17 38.72 -1.18 -28.12
CA TRP A 17 37.41 -0.90 -27.54
C TRP A 17 36.45 -0.18 -28.49
N ARG A 18 36.97 0.72 -29.36
CA ARG A 18 36.14 1.40 -30.37
C ARG A 18 35.55 0.42 -31.36
N ARG A 19 36.31 -0.59 -31.79
CA ARG A 19 35.87 -1.58 -32.78
C ARG A 19 34.83 -2.55 -32.20
N ILE A 20 34.94 -2.88 -30.91
CA ILE A 20 33.93 -3.67 -30.19
C ILE A 20 32.64 -2.86 -30.01
N MET A 21 32.73 -1.57 -29.64
CA MET A 21 31.56 -0.70 -29.47
C MET A 21 30.84 -0.38 -30.80
N LEU A 22 31.58 -0.24 -31.91
CA LEU A 22 31.04 0.08 -33.25
C LEU A 22 30.50 -1.14 -34.02
N ASN A 23 30.45 -2.32 -33.41
CA ASN A 23 29.91 -3.51 -34.05
C ASN A 23 28.37 -3.45 -34.12
N LYS A 24 27.77 -3.81 -35.26
CA LYS A 24 26.30 -3.84 -35.42
C LYS A 24 25.64 -4.67 -34.31
N TYR A 25 26.27 -5.79 -33.93
CA TYR A 25 25.77 -6.71 -32.92
C TYR A 25 25.74 -6.12 -31.51
N THR A 26 26.77 -5.36 -31.11
CA THR A 26 26.82 -4.72 -29.78
C THR A 26 25.81 -3.60 -29.68
N LEU A 27 25.61 -2.83 -30.76
CA LEU A 27 24.61 -1.77 -30.78
C LEU A 27 23.18 -2.32 -30.69
N THR A 28 22.86 -3.40 -31.43
CA THR A 28 21.56 -4.07 -31.30
C THR A 28 21.35 -4.70 -29.92
N PHE A 29 22.39 -5.29 -29.32
CA PHE A 29 22.32 -5.87 -27.99
C PHE A 29 22.12 -4.80 -26.91
N LEU A 30 22.80 -3.65 -27.03
CA LEU A 30 22.63 -2.53 -26.13
C LEU A 30 21.24 -1.91 -26.26
N ALA A 31 20.74 -1.75 -27.49
CA ALA A 31 19.38 -1.29 -27.73
C ALA A 31 18.34 -2.27 -27.17
N PHE A 32 18.57 -3.58 -27.27
CA PHE A 32 17.71 -4.61 -26.69
C PHE A 32 17.74 -4.59 -25.15
N LEU A 33 18.90 -4.38 -24.53
CA LEU A 33 19.02 -4.23 -23.08
C LEU A 33 18.31 -2.97 -22.59
N LEU A 34 18.50 -1.83 -23.28
CA LEU A 34 17.78 -0.60 -22.98
C LEU A 34 16.27 -0.79 -23.12
N TRP A 35 15.83 -1.46 -24.17
CA TRP A 35 14.43 -1.82 -24.36
C TRP A 35 13.90 -2.64 -23.19
N MET A 36 14.60 -3.70 -22.78
CA MET A 36 14.23 -4.51 -21.62
C MET A 36 14.16 -3.66 -20.36
N VAL A 37 15.16 -2.84 -20.05
CA VAL A 37 15.17 -2.01 -18.83
C VAL A 37 14.00 -1.03 -18.80
N PHE A 38 13.73 -0.32 -19.90
CA PHE A 38 12.59 0.62 -19.97
C PHE A 38 11.23 -0.09 -19.87
N PHE A 39 11.08 -1.27 -20.46
CA PHE A 39 9.84 -2.05 -20.37
C PHE A 39 9.69 -2.80 -19.02
N ASP A 40 10.81 -3.14 -18.37
CA ASP A 40 10.86 -3.89 -17.10
C ASP A 40 10.63 -3.01 -15.87
N GLN A 41 10.95 -1.71 -15.93
CA GLN A 41 10.64 -0.73 -14.88
C GLN A 41 9.15 -0.67 -14.52
N ASN A 42 8.27 -1.02 -15.48
CA ASN A 42 6.83 -1.07 -15.24
C ASN A 42 6.36 -2.30 -14.45
N ARG A 43 7.23 -3.30 -14.18
CA ARG A 43 6.87 -4.44 -13.31
C ARG A 43 7.02 -4.11 -11.83
N ILE A 44 8.01 -3.31 -11.46
CA ILE A 44 8.32 -3.01 -10.05
C ILE A 44 7.24 -2.09 -9.46
N SER A 45 6.87 -1.01 -10.16
CA SER A 45 5.82 -0.08 -9.70
C SER A 45 4.47 -0.80 -9.51
N ARG A 46 4.09 -1.65 -10.46
CA ARG A 46 2.87 -2.46 -10.38
C ARG A 46 2.90 -3.44 -9.21
N GLN A 47 4.05 -4.05 -8.93
CA GLN A 47 4.19 -4.98 -7.81
C GLN A 47 4.03 -4.28 -6.46
N TRP A 48 4.52 -3.04 -6.33
CA TRP A 48 4.38 -2.27 -5.09
C TRP A 48 2.93 -1.87 -4.82
N MET A 49 2.23 -1.40 -5.85
CA MET A 49 0.81 -1.07 -5.77
C MET A 49 -0.06 -2.30 -5.45
N LEU A 50 0.32 -3.46 -6.00
CA LEU A 50 -0.36 -4.72 -5.70
C LEU A 50 -0.16 -5.15 -4.24
N SER A 51 1.04 -4.99 -3.69
CA SER A 51 1.29 -5.28 -2.26
C SER A 51 0.46 -4.41 -1.32
N ASP A 52 0.33 -3.11 -1.61
CA ASP A 52 -0.51 -2.20 -0.83
C ASP A 52 -1.99 -2.58 -0.91
N THR A 53 -2.45 -2.94 -2.11
CA THR A 53 -3.81 -3.46 -2.33
C THR A 53 -4.06 -4.74 -1.51
N ILE A 54 -3.10 -5.66 -1.48
CA ILE A 54 -3.20 -6.90 -0.69
C ILE A 54 -3.25 -6.59 0.80
N TYR A 55 -2.47 -5.62 1.29
CA TYR A 55 -2.53 -5.21 2.69
C TYR A 55 -3.91 -4.68 3.07
N ASN A 56 -4.41 -3.71 2.29
CA ASN A 56 -5.73 -3.10 2.53
C ASN A 56 -6.87 -4.13 2.49
N LEU A 57 -6.83 -5.07 1.54
CA LEU A 57 -7.84 -6.14 1.45
C LEU A 57 -7.79 -7.10 2.65
N ASN A 58 -6.62 -7.37 3.20
CA ASN A 58 -6.49 -8.21 4.39
C ASN A 58 -6.98 -7.50 5.65
N GLU A 59 -6.67 -6.22 5.80
CA GLU A 59 -7.18 -5.38 6.89
C GLU A 59 -8.71 -5.32 6.85
N GLU A 60 -9.28 -5.01 5.68
CA GLU A 60 -10.72 -4.95 5.50
C GLU A 60 -11.40 -6.31 5.80
N LYS A 61 -10.77 -7.41 5.38
CA LYS A 61 -11.24 -8.77 5.70
C LYS A 61 -11.23 -9.05 7.20
N GLU A 62 -10.18 -8.64 7.91
CA GLU A 62 -10.09 -8.80 9.36
C GLU A 62 -11.21 -8.01 10.07
N ASP A 63 -11.45 -6.77 9.64
CA ASP A 63 -12.47 -5.90 10.20
C ASP A 63 -13.88 -6.42 9.96
N TYR A 64 -14.19 -6.93 8.76
CA TYR A 64 -15.47 -7.62 8.55
C TYR A 64 -15.58 -8.88 9.40
N GLY A 65 -14.50 -9.62 9.61
CA GLY A 65 -14.47 -10.76 10.52
C GLY A 65 -14.88 -10.37 11.95
N LYS A 66 -14.34 -9.26 12.46
CA LYS A 66 -14.70 -8.69 13.77
C LYS A 66 -16.18 -8.30 13.82
N LYS A 67 -16.67 -7.55 12.81
CA LYS A 67 -18.07 -7.12 12.72
C LYS A 67 -19.04 -8.30 12.67
N ILE A 68 -18.70 -9.37 11.94
CA ILE A 68 -19.52 -10.59 11.88
C ILE A 68 -19.62 -11.23 13.27
N ASN A 69 -18.52 -11.29 14.02
CA ASN A 69 -18.55 -11.84 15.37
C ASN A 69 -19.37 -10.98 16.34
N GLU A 70 -19.27 -9.67 16.23
CA GLU A 70 -20.10 -8.73 16.99
C GLU A 70 -21.59 -8.93 16.68
N VAL A 71 -21.95 -8.94 15.39
CA VAL A 71 -23.35 -9.13 14.95
C VAL A 71 -23.89 -10.49 15.39
N LYS A 72 -23.07 -11.55 15.38
CA LYS A 72 -23.49 -12.86 15.90
C LYS A 72 -23.81 -12.81 17.40
N GLY A 73 -23.03 -12.07 18.18
CA GLY A 73 -23.32 -11.81 19.59
C GLY A 73 -24.62 -11.04 19.77
N ASP A 74 -24.81 -9.96 18.99
CA ASP A 74 -26.03 -9.16 19.00
C ASP A 74 -27.28 -9.99 18.61
N ILE A 75 -27.17 -10.92 17.66
CA ILE A 75 -28.25 -11.85 17.30
C ILE A 75 -28.57 -12.79 18.47
N TYR A 76 -27.56 -13.33 19.15
CA TYR A 76 -27.78 -14.19 20.31
C TYR A 76 -28.53 -13.45 21.43
N ASP A 77 -28.14 -12.20 21.71
CA ASP A 77 -28.81 -11.37 22.71
C ASP A 77 -30.23 -10.97 22.27
N LEU A 78 -30.42 -10.67 20.97
CA LEU A 78 -31.73 -10.38 20.40
C LEU A 78 -32.69 -11.58 20.53
N GLU A 79 -32.25 -12.79 20.22
CA GLU A 79 -33.08 -13.99 20.32
C GLU A 79 -33.49 -14.29 21.77
N ARG A 80 -32.56 -14.06 22.72
CA ARG A 80 -32.78 -14.33 24.14
C ARG A 80 -33.60 -13.25 24.84
N ASN A 81 -33.45 -11.98 24.47
CA ASN A 81 -34.15 -10.87 25.11
C ASN A 81 -34.45 -9.70 24.15
N LYS A 82 -35.50 -9.88 23.35
CA LYS A 82 -35.94 -8.93 22.32
C LYS A 82 -36.26 -7.52 22.86
N GLU A 83 -36.94 -7.44 23.99
CA GLU A 83 -37.34 -6.14 24.56
C GLU A 83 -36.13 -5.37 25.09
N LYS A 84 -35.24 -6.05 25.82
CA LYS A 84 -33.99 -5.43 26.30
C LYS A 84 -33.14 -4.93 25.13
N PHE A 85 -32.95 -5.77 24.10
CA PHE A 85 -32.18 -5.39 22.92
C PHE A 85 -32.79 -4.19 22.18
N ALA A 86 -34.12 -4.18 22.00
CA ALA A 86 -34.84 -3.07 21.37
C ALA A 86 -34.67 -1.74 22.15
N ARG A 87 -34.71 -1.78 23.48
CA ARG A 87 -34.55 -0.60 24.34
C ARG A 87 -33.10 -0.11 24.42
N GLU A 88 -32.12 -1.01 24.51
CA GLU A 88 -30.71 -0.64 24.68
C GLU A 88 -30.02 -0.23 23.37
N LYS A 89 -30.25 -0.97 22.27
CA LYS A 89 -29.58 -0.71 20.98
C LYS A 89 -30.33 0.33 20.14
N TYR A 90 -31.66 0.33 20.19
CA TYR A 90 -32.49 1.14 19.30
C TYR A 90 -33.36 2.16 20.03
N TYR A 91 -33.30 2.23 21.36
CA TYR A 91 -34.12 3.13 22.18
C TYR A 91 -35.60 3.06 21.77
N LEU A 92 -36.12 1.85 21.55
CA LEU A 92 -37.53 1.66 21.21
C LEU A 92 -38.40 1.86 22.46
N HIS A 93 -39.44 2.68 22.34
CA HIS A 93 -40.38 3.00 23.42
C HIS A 93 -41.75 2.41 23.12
N GLN A 94 -42.53 2.08 24.15
CA GLN A 94 -43.92 1.63 23.93
C GLN A 94 -44.84 2.82 23.59
N LYS A 95 -45.97 2.56 22.92
CA LYS A 95 -46.97 3.59 22.63
C LYS A 95 -47.51 4.17 23.94
N GLY A 96 -47.28 5.47 24.17
CA GLY A 96 -47.69 6.19 25.38
C GLY A 96 -46.58 6.44 26.40
N GLU A 97 -45.34 6.01 26.13
CA GLU A 97 -44.16 6.27 26.97
C GLU A 97 -43.39 7.50 26.44
N GLU A 98 -43.25 8.56 27.26
CA GLU A 98 -42.42 9.73 26.92
C GLU A 98 -40.97 9.48 27.35
N VAL A 99 -40.05 9.44 26.39
CA VAL A 99 -38.61 9.25 26.65
C VAL A 99 -37.85 10.55 26.43
N PHE A 100 -37.22 11.03 27.51
CA PHE A 100 -36.42 12.25 27.51
C PHE A 100 -34.94 11.89 27.32
N ILE A 101 -34.38 12.23 26.16
CA ILE A 101 -32.93 12.12 25.90
C ILE A 101 -32.29 13.45 26.25
N MET A 102 -31.71 13.56 27.46
CA MET A 102 -30.91 14.73 27.82
C MET A 102 -29.59 14.69 27.05
N LYS A 103 -29.47 15.50 26.00
CA LYS A 103 -28.16 15.83 25.43
C LYS A 103 -27.52 16.88 26.33
N ASP A 104 -26.34 16.59 26.87
CA ASP A 104 -25.51 17.58 27.54
C ASP A 104 -24.99 18.60 26.51
N ASP A 105 -25.83 19.56 26.12
CA ASP A 105 -25.47 20.67 25.23
C ASP A 105 -24.66 21.76 25.96
N LYS A 106 -24.07 21.44 27.12
CA LYS A 106 -23.15 22.35 27.80
C LYS A 106 -21.78 22.25 27.13
N LYS A 107 -21.57 23.08 26.09
CA LYS A 107 -20.34 23.86 25.80
C LYS A 107 -20.15 24.12 24.30
N LYS A 108 -21.01 24.93 23.69
CA LYS A 108 -20.68 25.69 22.45
C LYS A 108 -21.32 27.08 22.46
N GLU A 109 -21.01 27.89 23.46
CA GLU A 109 -21.34 29.32 23.41
C GLU A 109 -20.24 30.16 24.06
N LYS A 110 -19.08 30.26 23.40
CA LYS A 110 -18.11 31.36 23.56
C LYS A 110 -17.34 31.59 22.25
N THR A 111 -18.03 31.89 21.15
CA THR A 111 -17.35 32.53 20.01
C THR A 111 -18.31 33.43 19.23
N ARG A 112 -18.48 34.66 19.74
CA ARG A 112 -18.74 35.94 19.08
C ARG A 112 -19.02 36.91 20.23
N THR A 113 -18.11 37.81 20.59
CA THR A 113 -17.98 39.12 19.94
C THR A 113 -16.69 39.78 20.42
N GLN A 114 -15.77 40.07 19.50
CA GLN A 114 -15.14 41.37 19.22
C GLN A 114 -14.06 41.16 18.14
#